data_AF-A0A0F9YWQ4-F1
#
_entry.id   AF-A0A0F9YWQ4-F1
#
_cell.length_a   1.000
_cell.length_b   1.000
_cell.length_c   1.000
_cell.angle_alpha   90.00
_cell.angle_beta   90.00
_cell.angle_gamma   90.00
#
_symmetry.space_group_name_H-M   'P 1'
#
loop_
_entity.id
_entity.type
_entity.pdbx_description
1 polymer ?
#
loop_
_entity_poly.entity_id
_entity_poly.type
_entity_poly.pdbx_seq_one_letter_code
_entity_poly.pdbx_strand_id
1 'polypeptide(L)'
;MYEFILLHSKCFLLRRLSKKSWMNIKVFDFANVFLRYKTYLIFLFFSIFSTPTYTLVVGSNSAVSLQSGLVIFPAVDLNNEILGFASLDNGFLLQNNLTTCTYNAFFPVNNSIYLNKGILYLSTNLTANITTLTLGNIDGQGHSLSLAESFTAFIGDATSSFTFTNLDLNVKSPTLSLDRSVYFLGNNSLVGEYTVFDLKNSGSLILGSGASLLLKNLTIKNFSSSDITCLDSSATITFQDVTLSMDGDYAFLNGKFDVIGNLRIQGEHTFVYHTDQVSTITSESQIFLDRGVTFSYDPTNNNRDLIRMVDSTSALSLNGATLYSTSTGIRLTKGRLKIKAESIIFAEGINETEGISLGDGITSNNLTIDSLADLYVDGWVDFKGIN
;
A
#
# COMPACT_ATOMS: atom_id res chain seq x y z
N MET A 1 19.91 -51.54 -12.54
CA MET A 1 20.07 -52.87 -11.92
C MET A 1 20.38 -53.89 -13.02
N TYR A 2 21.56 -53.75 -13.62
CA TYR A 2 22.33 -54.69 -14.44
C TYR A 2 23.69 -53.97 -14.60
N GLU A 3 24.80 -54.70 -14.49
CA GLU A 3 26.19 -54.21 -14.43
C GLU A 3 26.68 -53.58 -13.11
N PHE A 4 26.76 -54.41 -12.08
CA PHE A 4 27.68 -54.21 -10.96
C PHE A 4 28.39 -55.53 -10.61
N ILE A 5 28.92 -56.22 -11.63
CA ILE A 5 29.74 -57.43 -11.48
C ILE A 5 30.83 -57.38 -12.56
N LEU A 6 31.94 -56.70 -12.28
CA LEU A 6 33.22 -56.89 -12.96
C LEU A 6 34.34 -56.11 -12.23
N LEU A 7 34.49 -56.39 -10.94
CA LEU A 7 35.60 -55.86 -10.16
C LEU A 7 36.19 -56.91 -9.22
N HIS A 8 36.31 -58.15 -9.70
CA HIS A 8 37.04 -59.23 -9.02
C HIS A 8 37.57 -60.25 -10.02
N SER A 9 38.53 -59.84 -10.87
CA SER A 9 39.32 -60.75 -11.70
C SER A 9 40.49 -60.01 -12.36
N LYS A 10 41.56 -59.73 -11.59
CA LYS A 10 42.94 -59.52 -12.09
C LYS A 10 43.88 -59.27 -10.91
N CYS A 11 43.98 -60.27 -10.04
CA CYS A 11 45.01 -60.31 -9.00
C CYS A 11 45.54 -61.74 -8.88
N PHE A 12 46.01 -62.32 -9.98
CA PHE A 12 46.81 -63.55 -9.95
C PHE A 12 47.43 -63.77 -11.33
N LEU A 13 48.62 -63.23 -11.56
CA LEU A 13 49.70 -63.77 -12.40
C LEU A 13 50.75 -62.68 -12.54
N LEU A 14 51.88 -62.82 -11.85
CA LEU A 14 53.21 -62.39 -12.29
C LEU A 14 54.22 -62.74 -11.20
N ARG A 15 54.65 -64.01 -11.20
CA ARG A 15 55.98 -64.38 -10.71
C ARG A 15 56.87 -64.59 -11.92
N ARG A 16 58.01 -63.90 -11.90
CA ARG A 16 59.26 -64.20 -12.63
C ARG A 16 59.37 -63.74 -14.08
N LEU A 17 59.80 -62.49 -14.29
CA LEU A 17 60.75 -62.15 -15.36
C LEU A 17 61.77 -61.11 -14.87
N SER A 18 62.98 -61.27 -15.40
CA SER A 18 64.28 -60.81 -14.91
C SER A 18 64.56 -59.31 -15.07
N LYS A 19 65.40 -58.78 -14.16
CA LYS A 19 66.11 -57.50 -14.24
C LYS A 19 66.87 -57.34 -15.57
N LYS A 20 66.34 -56.56 -16.51
CA LYS A 20 67.07 -55.59 -17.36
C LYS A 20 66.09 -54.91 -18.32
N SER A 21 66.32 -53.62 -18.57
CA SER A 21 65.54 -52.71 -19.42
C SER A 21 64.40 -51.96 -18.73
N TRP A 22 64.79 -50.99 -17.90
CA TRP A 22 63.99 -49.79 -17.68
C TRP A 22 64.21 -48.88 -18.89
N MET A 23 63.21 -48.78 -19.77
CA MET A 23 63.23 -47.82 -20.87
C MET A 23 61.82 -47.26 -21.10
N ASN A 24 61.62 -46.02 -20.64
CA ASN A 24 60.71 -45.00 -21.19
C ASN A 24 59.30 -45.45 -21.61
N ILE A 25 58.46 -45.81 -20.64
CA ILE A 25 57.01 -45.61 -20.79
C ILE A 25 56.70 -44.25 -20.20
N LYS A 26 56.46 -43.26 -21.07
CA LYS A 26 55.90 -41.96 -20.69
C LYS A 26 54.69 -42.22 -19.80
N VAL A 27 54.75 -41.73 -18.56
CA VAL A 27 53.60 -41.64 -17.66
C VAL A 27 52.58 -40.75 -18.37
N PHE A 28 51.71 -41.40 -19.12
CA PHE A 28 50.64 -40.80 -19.89
C PHE A 28 49.62 -40.30 -18.87
N ASP A 29 49.77 -39.04 -18.49
CA ASP A 29 48.78 -38.08 -17.99
C ASP A 29 47.41 -38.62 -17.50
N PHE A 30 47.42 -39.60 -16.61
CA PHE A 30 46.21 -40.20 -16.03
C PHE A 30 45.46 -39.21 -15.12
N ALA A 31 46.17 -38.20 -14.60
CA ALA A 31 45.60 -37.17 -13.74
C ALA A 31 44.64 -36.23 -14.49
N ASN A 32 44.97 -35.84 -15.73
CA ASN A 32 44.12 -34.95 -16.53
C ASN A 32 42.85 -35.64 -17.06
N VAL A 33 42.89 -36.96 -17.30
CA VAL A 33 41.69 -37.73 -17.66
C VAL A 33 40.73 -37.85 -16.47
N PHE A 34 41.24 -38.11 -15.27
CA PHE A 34 40.41 -38.22 -14.06
C PHE A 34 39.75 -36.89 -13.65
N LEU A 35 40.44 -35.76 -13.85
CA LEU A 35 39.87 -34.43 -13.61
C LEU A 35 38.72 -34.11 -14.57
N ARG A 36 38.85 -34.44 -15.87
CA ARG A 36 37.78 -34.23 -16.84
C ARG A 36 36.53 -35.04 -16.50
N TYR A 37 36.67 -36.31 -16.12
CA TYR A 37 35.52 -37.12 -15.73
C TYR A 37 34.86 -36.66 -14.43
N LYS A 38 35.60 -36.11 -13.45
CA LYS A 38 34.99 -35.53 -12.24
C LYS A 38 34.08 -34.34 -12.55
N THR A 39 34.48 -33.46 -13.46
CA THR A 39 33.65 -32.30 -13.84
C THR A 39 32.38 -32.73 -14.58
N TYR A 40 32.47 -33.72 -15.49
CA TYR A 40 31.29 -34.29 -16.15
C TYR A 40 30.39 -35.07 -15.18
N LEU A 41 30.96 -35.78 -14.21
CA LEU A 41 30.18 -36.54 -13.22
C LEU A 41 29.48 -35.63 -12.21
N ILE A 42 30.07 -34.48 -11.86
CA ILE A 42 29.41 -33.42 -11.08
C ILE A 42 28.29 -32.76 -11.89
N PHE A 43 28.51 -32.43 -13.17
CA PHE A 43 27.45 -31.92 -14.05
C PHE A 43 26.32 -32.93 -14.28
N LEU A 44 26.64 -34.23 -14.41
CA LEU A 44 25.65 -35.30 -14.53
C LEU A 44 24.87 -35.47 -13.22
N PHE A 45 25.53 -35.39 -12.06
CA PHE A 45 24.86 -35.44 -10.76
C PHE A 45 23.90 -34.26 -10.59
N PHE A 46 24.31 -33.03 -10.91
CA PHE A 46 23.43 -31.85 -10.84
C PHE A 46 22.29 -31.84 -11.87
N SER A 47 22.43 -32.50 -13.02
CA SER A 47 21.35 -32.60 -14.02
C SER A 47 20.34 -33.72 -13.75
N ILE A 48 20.66 -34.69 -12.87
CA ILE A 48 19.73 -35.75 -12.46
C ILE A 48 18.88 -35.33 -11.23
N PHE A 49 19.29 -34.27 -10.51
CA PHE A 49 18.50 -33.66 -9.41
C PHE A 49 17.78 -32.39 -9.83
N SER A 50 17.30 -32.29 -11.08
CA SER A 50 16.22 -31.34 -11.38
C SER A 50 14.97 -31.84 -10.65
N THR A 51 14.76 -31.35 -9.43
CA THR A 51 13.50 -31.59 -8.72
C THR A 51 12.41 -30.93 -9.56
N PRO A 52 11.43 -31.69 -10.06
CA PRO A 52 10.30 -31.10 -10.77
C PRO A 52 9.62 -30.11 -9.81
N THR A 53 9.53 -28.86 -10.23
CA THR A 53 8.72 -27.85 -9.54
C THR A 53 7.28 -28.21 -9.80
N TYR A 54 6.61 -28.76 -8.78
CA TYR A 54 5.18 -28.99 -8.85
C TYR A 54 4.44 -27.68 -8.59
N THR A 55 3.24 -27.59 -9.12
CA THR A 55 2.32 -26.48 -8.88
C THR A 55 1.04 -27.11 -8.39
N LEU A 56 0.60 -26.78 -7.18
CA LEU A 56 -0.72 -27.18 -6.71
C LEU A 56 -1.78 -26.34 -7.41
N VAL A 57 -2.60 -27.02 -8.23
CA VAL A 57 -3.74 -26.43 -8.93
C VAL A 57 -5.03 -26.93 -8.29
N VAL A 58 -5.89 -26.01 -7.87
CA VAL A 58 -7.15 -26.30 -7.21
C VAL A 58 -8.32 -25.88 -8.10
N GLY A 59 -9.20 -26.83 -8.39
CA GLY A 59 -10.39 -26.64 -9.22
C GLY A 59 -10.17 -26.92 -10.71
N SER A 60 -11.01 -26.33 -11.54
CA SER A 60 -11.01 -26.53 -13.00
C SER A 60 -11.59 -25.29 -13.69
N ASN A 61 -11.27 -25.12 -14.98
CA ASN A 61 -11.87 -24.12 -15.88
C ASN A 61 -13.05 -24.70 -16.71
N SER A 62 -13.46 -25.94 -16.45
CA SER A 62 -14.56 -26.59 -17.19
C SER A 62 -15.60 -27.28 -16.31
N ALA A 63 -15.32 -27.51 -15.04
CA ALA A 63 -16.22 -28.19 -14.12
C ALA A 63 -16.11 -27.63 -12.70
N VAL A 64 -17.25 -27.51 -12.01
CA VAL A 64 -17.28 -27.07 -10.62
C VAL A 64 -16.60 -28.09 -9.72
N SER A 65 -15.72 -27.61 -8.86
CA SER A 65 -15.01 -28.39 -7.87
C SER A 65 -15.21 -27.78 -6.49
N LEU A 66 -15.85 -28.55 -5.60
CA LEU A 66 -16.08 -28.13 -4.23
C LEU A 66 -14.92 -28.57 -3.34
N GLN A 67 -14.26 -27.61 -2.71
CA GLN A 67 -13.23 -27.85 -1.70
C GLN A 67 -13.84 -27.64 -0.32
N SER A 68 -14.29 -28.75 0.28
CA SER A 68 -14.90 -28.75 1.60
C SER A 68 -13.87 -28.72 2.73
N GLY A 69 -12.58 -28.86 2.44
CA GLY A 69 -11.49 -28.72 3.42
C GLY A 69 -10.74 -27.40 3.26
N LEU A 70 -9.99 -27.02 4.30
CA LEU A 70 -9.01 -25.93 4.17
C LEU A 70 -7.93 -26.35 3.16
N VAL A 71 -7.78 -25.60 2.08
CA VAL A 71 -6.76 -25.85 1.05
C VAL A 71 -5.42 -25.31 1.54
N ILE A 72 -4.37 -26.13 1.51
CA ILE A 72 -3.02 -25.72 1.92
C ILE A 72 -2.12 -25.68 0.69
N PHE A 73 -1.65 -24.48 0.35
CA PHE A 73 -0.68 -24.25 -0.72
C PHE A 73 0.75 -24.36 -0.18
N PRO A 74 1.55 -25.30 -0.69
CA PRO A 74 2.89 -25.54 -0.20
C PRO A 74 3.89 -24.50 -0.74
N ALA A 75 4.92 -24.21 0.05
CA ALA A 75 5.98 -23.27 -0.28
C ALA A 75 7.01 -23.82 -1.28
N VAL A 76 7.06 -25.15 -1.44
CA VAL A 76 7.96 -25.80 -2.40
C VAL A 76 7.48 -25.64 -3.85
N ASP A 77 6.21 -25.29 -4.03
CA ASP A 77 5.59 -25.12 -5.33
C ASP A 77 5.77 -23.67 -5.80
N LEU A 78 6.27 -23.52 -7.01
CA LEU A 78 6.36 -22.22 -7.68
C LEU A 78 5.08 -22.08 -8.50
N ASN A 79 4.22 -21.11 -8.15
CA ASN A 79 2.99 -20.71 -8.87
C ASN A 79 1.70 -21.47 -8.56
N ASN A 80 1.40 -21.76 -7.29
CA ASN A 80 0.10 -22.35 -6.93
C ASN A 80 -1.09 -21.60 -7.55
N GLU A 81 -2.18 -22.28 -7.87
CA GLU A 81 -3.30 -21.67 -8.60
C GLU A 81 -4.66 -22.17 -8.12
N ILE A 82 -5.63 -21.25 -8.05
CA ILE A 82 -7.06 -21.52 -7.85
C ILE A 82 -7.79 -21.18 -9.16
N LEU A 83 -8.39 -22.18 -9.80
CA LEU A 83 -9.05 -22.04 -11.12
C LEU A 83 -10.52 -21.60 -11.04
N GLY A 84 -11.06 -21.19 -12.20
CA GLY A 84 -12.37 -20.56 -12.39
C GLY A 84 -13.52 -21.14 -11.58
N PHE A 85 -13.66 -22.46 -11.61
CA PHE A 85 -14.78 -23.15 -10.99
C PHE A 85 -14.45 -23.84 -9.66
N ALA A 86 -13.39 -23.40 -8.96
CA ALA A 86 -13.13 -23.81 -7.58
C ALA A 86 -14.06 -23.08 -6.59
N SER A 87 -14.77 -23.82 -5.74
CA SER A 87 -15.49 -23.27 -4.57
C SER A 87 -14.72 -23.63 -3.31
N LEU A 88 -14.29 -22.62 -2.55
CA LEU A 88 -13.47 -22.78 -1.34
C LEU A 88 -14.31 -22.51 -0.09
N ASP A 89 -15.01 -23.54 0.38
CA ASP A 89 -15.95 -23.41 1.50
C ASP A 89 -15.23 -23.18 2.84
N ASN A 90 -14.06 -23.78 3.03
CA ASN A 90 -13.24 -23.60 4.23
C ASN A 90 -11.99 -22.75 3.98
N GLY A 91 -12.01 -21.97 2.90
CA GLY A 91 -10.94 -21.04 2.56
C GLY A 91 -9.62 -21.73 2.18
N PHE A 92 -8.52 -21.00 2.35
CA PHE A 92 -7.18 -21.49 2.00
C PHE A 92 -6.08 -20.90 2.85
N LEU A 93 -4.91 -21.54 2.81
CA LEU A 93 -3.72 -21.19 3.54
C LEU A 93 -2.50 -21.25 2.63
N LEU A 94 -1.69 -20.20 2.64
CA LEU A 94 -0.35 -20.19 2.09
C LEU A 94 0.61 -20.68 3.18
N GLN A 95 1.48 -21.64 2.90
CA GLN A 95 2.27 -22.30 3.95
C GLN A 95 3.20 -21.32 4.70
N ASN A 96 3.81 -20.36 4.00
CA ASN A 96 4.74 -19.39 4.58
C ASN A 96 4.99 -18.20 3.64
N ASN A 97 5.97 -17.35 4.00
CA ASN A 97 6.37 -16.14 3.26
C ASN A 97 6.98 -16.38 1.87
N LEU A 98 7.34 -17.62 1.52
CA LEU A 98 7.83 -17.99 0.19
C LEU A 98 6.71 -18.51 -0.72
N THR A 99 5.52 -18.77 -0.15
CA THR A 99 4.40 -19.34 -0.89
C THR A 99 3.70 -18.26 -1.71
N THR A 100 3.50 -18.52 -3.00
CA THR A 100 2.68 -17.69 -3.87
C THR A 100 1.45 -18.46 -4.34
N CYS A 101 0.36 -17.75 -4.60
CA CYS A 101 -0.85 -18.33 -5.20
C CYS A 101 -1.54 -17.31 -6.12
N THR A 102 -1.99 -17.76 -7.29
CA THR A 102 -2.86 -17.00 -8.19
C THR A 102 -4.32 -17.39 -7.98
N TYR A 103 -5.14 -16.40 -7.65
CA TYR A 103 -6.59 -16.54 -7.53
C TYR A 103 -7.28 -16.18 -8.84
N ASN A 104 -7.93 -17.16 -9.45
CA ASN A 104 -8.68 -17.02 -10.70
C ASN A 104 -10.05 -17.72 -10.60
N ALA A 105 -10.71 -17.69 -9.43
CA ALA A 105 -12.01 -18.32 -9.24
C ALA A 105 -13.18 -17.32 -9.29
N PHE A 106 -14.32 -17.76 -9.81
CA PHE A 106 -15.56 -16.97 -9.87
C PHE A 106 -16.37 -17.02 -8.58
N PHE A 107 -16.19 -18.07 -7.78
CA PHE A 107 -16.96 -18.27 -6.54
C PHE A 107 -16.32 -17.54 -5.36
N PRO A 108 -17.11 -17.02 -4.41
CA PRO A 108 -16.56 -16.43 -3.19
C PRO A 108 -15.72 -17.43 -2.39
N VAL A 109 -14.75 -16.91 -1.65
CA VAL A 109 -14.04 -17.67 -0.63
C VAL A 109 -14.75 -17.48 0.71
N ASN A 110 -15.07 -18.59 1.38
CA ASN A 110 -15.75 -18.57 2.67
C ASN A 110 -14.76 -18.88 3.81
N ASN A 111 -15.16 -18.52 5.04
CA ASN A 111 -14.42 -18.74 6.28
C ASN A 111 -13.10 -17.95 6.43
N SER A 112 -11.96 -18.49 6.02
CA SER A 112 -10.65 -17.91 6.39
C SER A 112 -9.65 -17.93 5.24
N ILE A 113 -8.89 -16.84 5.12
CA ILE A 113 -7.74 -16.75 4.22
C ILE A 113 -6.49 -16.54 5.06
N TYR A 114 -5.58 -17.50 5.04
CA TYR A 114 -4.33 -17.46 5.79
C TYR A 114 -3.16 -17.20 4.83
N LEU A 115 -2.78 -15.94 4.65
CA LEU A 115 -1.67 -15.60 3.74
C LEU A 115 -0.28 -15.90 4.32
N ASN A 116 -0.12 -16.00 5.64
CA ASN A 116 1.16 -16.30 6.32
C ASN A 116 2.40 -15.59 5.72
N LYS A 117 2.26 -14.29 5.43
CA LYS A 117 3.29 -13.41 4.79
C LYS A 117 3.64 -13.76 3.34
N GLY A 118 2.97 -14.74 2.72
CA GLY A 118 3.08 -15.09 1.31
C GLY A 118 2.42 -14.06 0.40
N ILE A 119 2.33 -14.37 -0.89
CA ILE A 119 1.77 -13.48 -1.92
C ILE A 119 0.56 -14.12 -2.58
N LEU A 120 -0.56 -13.39 -2.57
CA LEU A 120 -1.76 -13.71 -3.36
C LEU A 120 -1.81 -12.78 -4.57
N TYR A 121 -1.84 -13.33 -5.77
CA TYR A 121 -2.10 -12.60 -7.01
C TYR A 121 -3.58 -12.73 -7.37
N LEU A 122 -4.26 -11.63 -7.67
CA LEU A 122 -5.63 -11.67 -8.17
C LEU A 122 -5.59 -11.59 -9.70
N SER A 123 -6.09 -12.62 -10.38
CA SER A 123 -6.37 -12.57 -11.84
C SER A 123 -7.86 -12.35 -12.14
N THR A 124 -8.66 -12.20 -11.08
CA THR A 124 -10.08 -11.85 -11.11
C THR A 124 -10.45 -11.21 -9.76
N ASN A 125 -11.64 -10.62 -9.67
CA ASN A 125 -12.15 -10.06 -8.43
C ASN A 125 -12.38 -11.17 -7.38
N LEU A 126 -11.89 -10.98 -6.17
CA LEU A 126 -12.09 -11.87 -5.04
C LEU A 126 -13.19 -11.31 -4.12
N THR A 127 -14.27 -12.07 -3.97
CA THR A 127 -15.25 -11.84 -2.89
C THR A 127 -14.92 -12.78 -1.74
N ALA A 128 -14.66 -12.22 -0.56
CA ALA A 128 -14.29 -12.97 0.62
C ALA A 128 -15.34 -12.81 1.72
N ASN A 129 -16.13 -13.87 1.91
CA ASN A 129 -17.08 -14.02 3.01
C ASN A 129 -16.35 -14.60 4.23
N ILE A 130 -15.40 -13.83 4.73
CA ILE A 130 -14.44 -14.29 5.72
C ILE A 130 -14.55 -13.51 7.03
N THR A 131 -14.11 -14.15 8.11
CA THR A 131 -13.89 -13.49 9.41
C THR A 131 -12.41 -13.32 9.70
N THR A 132 -11.53 -13.95 8.92
CA THR A 132 -10.09 -13.96 9.17
C THR A 132 -9.33 -13.84 7.86
N LEU A 133 -8.50 -12.80 7.80
CA LEU A 133 -7.46 -12.59 6.79
C LEU A 133 -6.17 -12.32 7.55
N THR A 134 -5.22 -13.25 7.50
CA THR A 134 -3.92 -13.02 8.14
C THR A 134 -2.99 -12.20 7.26
N LEU A 135 -1.96 -11.62 7.88
CA LEU A 135 -0.85 -10.94 7.21
C LEU A 135 -0.35 -11.62 5.95
N GLY A 136 -0.10 -10.82 4.94
CA GLY A 136 0.38 -11.23 3.63
C GLY A 136 0.45 -10.05 2.66
N ASN A 137 0.90 -10.38 1.46
CA ASN A 137 0.93 -9.46 0.34
C ASN A 137 -0.20 -9.84 -0.62
N ILE A 138 -0.94 -8.85 -1.09
CA ILE A 138 -1.96 -9.03 -2.14
C ILE A 138 -1.57 -8.12 -3.30
N ASP A 139 -1.28 -8.73 -4.44
CA ASP A 139 -1.17 -8.01 -5.71
C ASP A 139 -2.49 -8.17 -6.44
N GLY A 140 -3.27 -7.10 -6.44
CA GLY A 140 -4.57 -7.05 -7.10
C GLY A 140 -4.47 -7.08 -8.61
N GLN A 141 -3.35 -6.71 -9.22
CA GLN A 141 -3.21 -6.59 -10.67
C GLN A 141 -4.34 -5.77 -11.34
N GLY A 142 -4.91 -4.80 -10.60
CA GLY A 142 -6.07 -4.02 -11.02
C GLY A 142 -7.44 -4.64 -10.73
N HIS A 143 -7.49 -5.76 -9.99
CA HIS A 143 -8.70 -6.39 -9.49
C HIS A 143 -9.02 -6.00 -8.05
N SER A 144 -10.25 -6.33 -7.64
CA SER A 144 -10.76 -5.99 -6.33
C SER A 144 -10.75 -7.15 -5.34
N LEU A 145 -10.56 -6.82 -4.06
CA LEU A 145 -10.87 -7.66 -2.92
C LEU A 145 -12.07 -7.06 -2.19
N SER A 146 -13.19 -7.78 -2.16
CA SER A 146 -14.39 -7.38 -1.42
C SER A 146 -14.52 -8.19 -0.14
N LEU A 147 -14.45 -7.51 0.99
CA LEU A 147 -14.58 -8.10 2.33
C LEU A 147 -16.02 -7.95 2.83
N ALA A 148 -16.59 -9.05 3.31
CA ALA A 148 -17.92 -9.07 3.89
C ALA A 148 -18.03 -8.24 5.17
N GLU A 149 -19.25 -7.87 5.57
CA GLU A 149 -19.55 -7.10 6.78
C GLU A 149 -19.02 -7.77 8.07
N SER A 150 -18.88 -9.09 8.06
CA SER A 150 -18.33 -9.87 9.18
C SER A 150 -16.83 -9.65 9.41
N PHE A 151 -16.11 -9.05 8.47
CA PHE A 151 -14.68 -8.80 8.58
C PHE A 151 -14.41 -7.50 9.34
N THR A 152 -14.00 -7.61 10.61
CA THR A 152 -13.90 -6.46 11.52
C THR A 152 -12.48 -6.02 11.84
N ALA A 153 -11.45 -6.79 11.45
CA ALA A 153 -10.08 -6.43 11.78
C ALA A 153 -9.04 -7.02 10.82
N PHE A 154 -8.08 -6.19 10.41
CA PHE A 154 -6.77 -6.66 9.99
C PHE A 154 -5.96 -6.93 11.26
N ILE A 155 -5.50 -8.18 11.44
CA ILE A 155 -4.76 -8.61 12.63
C ILE A 155 -3.39 -9.14 12.20
N GLY A 156 -2.35 -8.71 12.92
CA GLY A 156 -0.99 -9.19 12.65
C GLY A 156 -0.07 -9.30 13.86
N ASP A 157 1.04 -10.04 13.69
CA ASP A 157 2.13 -10.05 14.65
C ASP A 157 2.79 -8.67 14.78
N ALA A 158 3.46 -8.40 15.90
CA ALA A 158 3.98 -7.08 16.25
C ALA A 158 5.06 -6.54 15.29
N THR A 159 5.58 -7.35 14.37
CA THR A 159 6.74 -7.02 13.54
C THR A 159 6.43 -6.95 12.05
N SER A 160 5.17 -7.13 11.66
CA SER A 160 4.80 -7.30 10.26
C SER A 160 3.71 -6.34 9.81
N SER A 161 3.72 -6.11 8.50
CA SER A 161 2.80 -5.25 7.79
C SER A 161 2.05 -6.04 6.71
N PHE A 162 0.94 -5.49 6.26
CA PHE A 162 0.30 -5.90 5.01
C PHE A 162 0.94 -5.13 3.86
N THR A 163 0.99 -5.73 2.67
CA THR A 163 1.32 -5.00 1.44
C THR A 163 0.22 -5.22 0.41
N PHE A 164 -0.37 -4.13 -0.07
CA PHE A 164 -1.32 -4.14 -1.16
C PHE A 164 -0.71 -3.45 -2.38
N THR A 165 -0.75 -4.14 -3.50
CA THR A 165 -0.23 -3.64 -4.77
C THR A 165 -1.35 -3.65 -5.80
N ASN A 166 -1.62 -2.52 -6.45
CA ASN A 166 -2.62 -2.42 -7.51
C ASN A 166 -3.99 -3.03 -7.14
N LEU A 167 -4.47 -2.76 -5.93
CA LEU A 167 -5.65 -3.40 -5.35
C LEU A 167 -6.79 -2.41 -5.09
N ASP A 168 -7.99 -2.80 -5.50
CA ASP A 168 -9.24 -2.15 -5.07
C ASP A 168 -9.84 -2.89 -3.87
N LEU A 169 -9.65 -2.36 -2.66
CA LEU A 169 -10.15 -2.94 -1.43
C LEU A 169 -11.52 -2.36 -1.07
N ASN A 170 -12.56 -3.19 -1.15
CA ASN A 170 -13.91 -2.84 -0.73
C ASN A 170 -14.22 -3.44 0.64
N VAL A 171 -14.57 -2.60 1.60
CA VAL A 171 -14.89 -2.98 2.97
C VAL A 171 -16.31 -2.55 3.27
N LYS A 172 -17.10 -3.45 3.88
CA LYS A 172 -18.51 -3.21 4.22
C LYS A 172 -18.80 -3.25 5.71
N SER A 173 -17.79 -3.55 6.54
CA SER A 173 -17.98 -3.63 7.99
C SER A 173 -18.30 -2.25 8.58
N PRO A 174 -19.25 -2.11 9.51
CA PRO A 174 -19.48 -0.84 10.20
C PRO A 174 -18.22 -0.26 10.84
N THR A 175 -17.33 -1.13 11.32
CA THR A 175 -16.02 -0.74 11.86
C THR A 175 -14.98 -1.77 11.49
N LEU A 176 -13.87 -1.29 10.92
CA LEU A 176 -12.71 -2.07 10.60
C LEU A 176 -11.53 -1.57 11.43
N SER A 177 -11.03 -2.42 12.33
CA SER A 177 -9.85 -2.12 13.12
C SER A 177 -8.57 -2.45 12.34
N LEU A 178 -7.59 -1.56 12.40
CA LEU A 178 -6.25 -1.78 11.90
C LEU A 178 -5.25 -1.61 13.05
N ASP A 179 -4.54 -2.67 13.43
CA ASP A 179 -3.52 -2.63 14.48
C ASP A 179 -2.08 -2.67 13.93
N ARG A 180 -1.92 -2.68 12.61
CA ARG A 180 -0.63 -2.75 11.90
C ARG A 180 -0.58 -1.80 10.72
N SER A 181 0.63 -1.53 10.25
CA SER A 181 0.81 -0.79 9.00
C SER A 181 0.34 -1.59 7.79
N VAL A 182 -0.29 -0.90 6.84
CA VAL A 182 -0.59 -1.38 5.50
C VAL A 182 0.24 -0.55 4.53
N TYR A 183 1.10 -1.21 3.75
CA TYR A 183 1.85 -0.61 2.67
C TYR A 183 1.04 -0.67 1.37
N PHE A 184 0.94 0.45 0.68
CA PHE A 184 0.31 0.57 -0.62
C PHE A 184 1.37 0.85 -1.68
N LEU A 185 1.44 -0.02 -2.68
CA LEU A 185 2.33 0.11 -3.84
C LEU A 185 1.52 0.19 -5.13
N GLY A 186 1.95 1.01 -6.09
CA GLY A 186 1.18 1.23 -7.32
C GLY A 186 -0.16 1.94 -7.04
N ASN A 187 -1.22 1.58 -7.77
CA ASN A 187 -2.50 2.28 -7.71
C ASN A 187 -3.54 1.51 -6.90
N ASN A 188 -3.95 2.04 -5.76
CA ASN A 188 -4.85 1.34 -4.84
C ASN A 188 -6.09 2.17 -4.52
N SER A 189 -7.16 1.49 -4.12
CA SER A 189 -8.31 2.13 -3.50
C SER A 189 -8.74 1.40 -2.23
N LEU A 190 -9.25 2.16 -1.27
CA LEU A 190 -9.95 1.68 -0.08
C LEU A 190 -11.32 2.34 -0.03
N VAL A 191 -12.35 1.55 -0.31
CA VAL A 191 -13.75 2.00 -0.39
C VAL A 191 -14.51 1.41 0.78
N GLY A 192 -14.99 2.26 1.68
CA GLY A 192 -15.56 1.82 2.96
C GLY A 192 -17.08 1.69 3.02
N GLU A 193 -17.86 2.17 2.06
CA GLU A 193 -19.34 2.21 2.18
C GLU A 193 -19.81 2.78 3.56
N TYR A 194 -19.16 3.84 4.03
CA TYR A 194 -19.32 4.49 5.35
C TYR A 194 -18.71 3.75 6.57
N THR A 195 -17.81 2.78 6.33
CA THR A 195 -17.00 2.13 7.36
C THR A 195 -16.22 3.13 8.20
N VAL A 196 -16.17 2.90 9.53
CA VAL A 196 -15.16 3.51 10.41
C VAL A 196 -13.89 2.67 10.39
N PHE A 197 -12.82 3.21 9.84
CA PHE A 197 -11.50 2.62 9.82
C PHE A 197 -10.70 3.11 11.04
N ASP A 198 -10.63 2.30 12.08
CA ASP A 198 -10.04 2.65 13.39
C ASP A 198 -8.58 2.17 13.46
N LEU A 199 -7.63 3.10 13.59
CA LEU A 199 -6.19 2.82 13.57
C LEU A 199 -5.62 2.29 14.90
N LYS A 200 -6.44 2.10 15.95
CA LYS A 200 -6.07 1.50 17.25
C LYS A 200 -4.70 1.95 17.83
N ASN A 201 -4.27 3.17 17.54
CA ASN A 201 -2.99 3.78 17.96
C ASN A 201 -1.71 3.10 17.45
N SER A 202 -1.80 2.15 16.51
CA SER A 202 -0.63 1.49 15.91
C SER A 202 -0.78 1.12 14.44
N GLY A 203 -1.99 1.24 13.89
CA GLY A 203 -2.27 1.11 12.47
C GLY A 203 -1.81 2.33 11.70
N SER A 204 -1.30 2.13 10.49
CA SER A 204 -0.94 3.22 9.59
C SER A 204 -1.10 2.81 8.14
N LEU A 205 -1.33 3.79 7.26
CA LEU A 205 -1.41 3.66 5.83
C LEU A 205 -0.15 4.28 5.22
N ILE A 206 0.71 3.45 4.64
CA ILE A 206 2.02 3.87 4.13
C ILE A 206 2.04 3.74 2.62
N LEU A 207 2.24 4.84 1.91
CA LEU A 207 2.32 4.86 0.45
C LEU A 207 3.78 4.82 0.00
N GLY A 208 4.09 3.85 -0.87
CA GLY A 208 5.40 3.76 -1.51
C GLY A 208 5.67 4.86 -2.54
N SER A 209 6.89 4.86 -3.08
CA SER A 209 7.29 5.76 -4.17
C SER A 209 6.36 5.63 -5.38
N GLY A 210 5.85 6.76 -5.87
CA GLY A 210 4.94 6.85 -7.02
C GLY A 210 3.57 6.20 -6.79
N ALA A 211 3.25 5.76 -5.58
CA ALA A 211 1.98 5.11 -5.29
C ALA A 211 0.82 6.11 -5.25
N SER A 212 -0.37 5.64 -5.60
CA SER A 212 -1.62 6.36 -5.41
C SER A 212 -2.58 5.57 -4.53
N LEU A 213 -3.25 6.27 -3.61
CA LEU A 213 -4.28 5.68 -2.75
C LEU A 213 -5.54 6.54 -2.78
N LEU A 214 -6.64 6.00 -3.29
CA LEU A 214 -7.96 6.58 -3.13
C LEU A 214 -8.59 6.07 -1.82
N LEU A 215 -8.93 7.00 -0.92
CA LEU A 215 -9.74 6.75 0.27
C LEU A 215 -11.14 7.26 -0.01
N LYS A 216 -12.15 6.39 0.05
CA LYS A 216 -13.52 6.74 -0.38
C LYS A 216 -14.60 6.31 0.60
N ASN A 217 -15.54 7.22 0.89
CA ASN A 217 -16.74 6.98 1.69
C ASN A 217 -16.41 6.29 3.02
N LEU A 218 -15.54 6.90 3.83
CA LEU A 218 -15.11 6.30 5.09
C LEU A 218 -14.76 7.36 6.14
N THR A 219 -14.70 6.93 7.40
CA THR A 219 -14.13 7.73 8.49
C THR A 219 -12.86 7.07 8.98
N ILE A 220 -11.74 7.80 8.99
CA ILE A 220 -10.50 7.36 9.67
C ILE A 220 -10.55 7.87 11.09
N LYS A 221 -10.48 6.95 12.06
CA LYS A 221 -10.57 7.27 13.49
C LYS A 221 -9.25 7.01 14.19
N ASN A 222 -9.02 7.78 15.25
CA ASN A 222 -7.77 7.83 16.02
C ASN A 222 -6.61 8.28 15.14
N PHE A 223 -6.87 9.31 14.33
CA PHE A 223 -5.93 9.82 13.33
C PHE A 223 -4.95 10.82 13.98
N SER A 224 -3.65 10.55 13.89
CA SER A 224 -2.60 11.35 14.52
C SER A 224 -1.21 11.06 13.91
N SER A 225 -0.18 11.79 14.34
CA SER A 225 1.23 11.49 14.11
C SER A 225 1.59 11.17 12.64
N SER A 226 1.80 9.88 12.33
CA SER A 226 2.28 9.36 11.05
C SER A 226 1.32 8.32 10.46
N ASP A 227 0.05 8.41 10.84
CA ASP A 227 -0.98 7.42 10.53
C ASP A 227 -1.26 7.29 9.04
N ILE A 228 -1.08 8.36 8.28
CA ILE A 228 -0.99 8.33 6.83
C ILE A 228 0.38 8.89 6.44
N THR A 229 1.19 8.10 5.75
CA THR A 229 2.58 8.48 5.41
C THR A 229 2.86 8.22 3.94
N CYS A 230 3.33 9.23 3.23
CA CYS A 230 3.99 9.08 1.93
C CYS A 230 5.49 8.92 2.14
N LEU A 231 6.10 7.90 1.54
CA LEU A 231 7.55 7.70 1.66
C LEU A 231 8.38 8.73 0.87
N ASP A 232 7.80 9.37 -0.15
CA ASP A 232 8.42 10.46 -0.89
C ASP A 232 7.39 11.43 -1.49
N SER A 233 7.88 12.45 -2.19
CA SER A 233 7.09 13.51 -2.82
C SER A 233 6.26 13.08 -4.04
N SER A 234 6.48 11.89 -4.58
CA SER A 234 5.78 11.41 -5.78
C SER A 234 4.47 10.69 -5.46
N ALA A 235 4.24 10.30 -4.20
CA ALA A 235 3.02 9.64 -3.78
C ALA A 235 1.81 10.59 -3.73
N THR A 236 0.61 10.07 -3.99
CA THR A 236 -0.64 10.83 -4.00
C THR A 236 -1.73 10.14 -3.19
N ILE A 237 -2.39 10.88 -2.31
CA ILE A 237 -3.58 10.41 -1.59
C ILE A 237 -4.79 11.17 -2.13
N THR A 238 -5.84 10.46 -2.54
CA THR A 238 -7.10 11.10 -2.92
C THR A 238 -8.13 10.85 -1.83
N PHE A 239 -8.67 11.91 -1.24
CA PHE A 239 -9.77 11.84 -0.30
C PHE A 239 -11.08 12.08 -1.05
N GLN A 240 -11.97 11.09 -1.05
CA GLN A 240 -13.31 11.19 -1.61
C GLN A 240 -14.38 10.92 -0.57
N ASP A 241 -15.04 11.98 -0.10
CA ASP A 241 -16.08 11.87 0.94
C ASP A 241 -15.57 11.14 2.19
N VAL A 242 -14.47 11.68 2.73
CA VAL A 242 -13.72 11.14 3.88
C VAL A 242 -13.84 12.06 5.08
N THR A 243 -13.94 11.46 6.27
CA THR A 243 -13.77 12.16 7.54
C THR A 243 -12.48 11.69 8.24
N LEU A 244 -11.62 12.62 8.62
CA LEU A 244 -10.47 12.39 9.48
C LEU A 244 -10.84 12.81 10.91
N SER A 245 -10.99 11.84 11.81
CA SER A 245 -11.27 12.07 13.22
C SER A 245 -9.97 12.02 14.01
N MET A 246 -9.41 13.21 14.27
CA MET A 246 -8.11 13.39 14.90
C MET A 246 -8.15 13.00 16.38
N ASP A 247 -7.07 12.36 16.86
CA ASP A 247 -6.82 12.04 18.28
C ASP A 247 -5.45 12.59 18.74
N GLY A 248 -4.83 13.40 17.90
CA GLY A 248 -3.57 14.09 18.14
C GLY A 248 -3.19 14.92 16.92
N ASP A 249 -2.14 15.72 17.07
CA ASP A 249 -1.59 16.50 15.96
C ASP A 249 -1.05 15.57 14.87
N TYR A 250 -1.14 16.01 13.62
CA TYR A 250 -0.71 15.27 12.44
C TYR A 250 0.06 16.18 11.49
N ALA A 251 1.15 15.66 10.90
CA ALA A 251 1.93 16.38 9.90
C ALA A 251 1.98 15.62 8.58
N PHE A 252 1.50 16.26 7.52
CA PHE A 252 1.58 15.76 6.15
C PHE A 252 2.95 16.13 5.55
N LEU A 253 3.93 15.24 5.73
CA LEU A 253 5.35 15.53 5.47
C LEU A 253 5.74 15.43 3.99
N ASN A 254 5.18 14.46 3.26
CA ASN A 254 5.59 14.12 1.90
C ASN A 254 4.38 13.83 1.01
N GLY A 255 4.61 13.83 -0.30
CA GLY A 255 3.59 13.56 -1.30
C GLY A 255 2.60 14.72 -1.42
N LYS A 256 1.46 14.46 -2.03
CA LYS A 256 0.35 15.43 -2.13
C LYS A 256 -0.98 14.74 -1.87
N PHE A 257 -2.01 15.54 -1.64
CA PHE A 257 -3.38 15.03 -1.66
C PHE A 257 -4.30 15.77 -2.62
N ASP A 258 -5.30 15.05 -3.11
CA ASP A 258 -6.41 15.60 -3.88
C ASP A 258 -7.73 15.37 -3.14
N VAL A 259 -8.62 16.35 -3.19
CA VAL A 259 -9.95 16.29 -2.54
C VAL A 259 -11.04 16.28 -3.61
N ILE A 260 -11.86 15.23 -3.58
CA ILE A 260 -13.04 15.04 -4.42
C ILE A 260 -14.26 14.95 -3.49
N GLY A 261 -15.29 15.77 -3.71
CA GLY A 261 -16.41 15.86 -2.78
C GLY A 261 -15.94 16.44 -1.44
N ASN A 262 -16.12 15.71 -0.35
CA ASN A 262 -15.86 16.25 1.00
C ASN A 262 -14.64 15.61 1.67
N LEU A 263 -13.72 16.45 2.15
CA LEU A 263 -12.77 16.07 3.21
C LEU A 263 -13.14 16.83 4.48
N ARG A 264 -13.66 16.13 5.49
CA ARG A 264 -13.89 16.69 6.83
C ARG A 264 -12.73 16.36 7.74
N ILE A 265 -12.18 17.35 8.42
CA ILE A 265 -11.19 17.19 9.48
C ILE A 265 -11.85 17.64 10.78
N GLN A 266 -11.82 16.80 11.81
CA GLN A 266 -12.46 17.06 13.11
C GLN A 266 -11.56 16.56 14.25
N GLY A 267 -11.78 17.09 15.46
CA GLY A 267 -10.93 16.86 16.63
C GLY A 267 -10.07 18.10 16.90
N GLU A 268 -9.95 18.52 18.16
CA GLU A 268 -9.32 19.78 18.57
C GLU A 268 -7.79 19.70 18.51
N HIS A 269 -7.26 19.48 17.30
CA HIS A 269 -5.86 19.19 17.01
C HIS A 269 -5.38 19.94 15.76
N THR A 270 -4.07 19.87 15.53
CA THR A 270 -3.40 20.54 14.42
C THR A 270 -3.14 19.59 13.27
N PHE A 271 -3.62 19.93 12.08
CA PHE A 271 -3.20 19.34 10.81
C PHE A 271 -2.13 20.26 10.18
N VAL A 272 -0.89 19.81 10.13
CA VAL A 272 0.23 20.55 9.53
C VAL A 272 0.44 20.11 8.09
N TYR A 273 0.31 21.05 7.16
CA TYR A 273 0.71 20.87 5.76
C TYR A 273 2.19 21.23 5.61
N HIS A 274 3.07 20.22 5.63
CA HIS A 274 4.52 20.42 5.66
C HIS A 274 5.23 20.14 4.33
N THR A 275 4.60 19.40 3.42
CA THR A 275 5.18 19.09 2.11
C THR A 275 5.30 20.32 1.19
N ASP A 276 6.26 20.27 0.26
CA ASP A 276 6.45 21.24 -0.82
C ASP A 276 5.63 20.94 -2.09
N GLN A 277 4.85 19.85 -2.07
CA GLN A 277 4.01 19.46 -3.20
C GLN A 277 2.70 20.22 -3.23
N VAL A 278 2.07 20.31 -4.40
CA VAL A 278 0.76 20.96 -4.57
C VAL A 278 -0.35 19.96 -4.32
N SER A 279 -1.22 20.24 -3.36
CA SER A 279 -2.47 19.54 -3.10
C SER A 279 -3.65 20.28 -3.72
N THR A 280 -4.63 19.54 -4.23
CA THR A 280 -5.73 20.11 -5.02
C THR A 280 -7.09 19.88 -4.37
N ILE A 281 -7.88 20.94 -4.24
CA ILE A 281 -9.32 20.86 -4.01
C ILE A 281 -10.00 20.96 -5.37
N THR A 282 -10.60 19.87 -5.83
CA THR A 282 -11.22 19.81 -7.16
C THR A 282 -12.51 20.65 -7.23
N SER A 283 -13.08 20.78 -8.43
CA SER A 283 -14.39 21.42 -8.61
C SER A 283 -15.45 20.75 -7.74
N GLU A 284 -16.40 21.54 -7.24
CA GLU A 284 -17.51 21.11 -6.38
C GLU A 284 -17.08 20.36 -5.12
N SER A 285 -15.83 20.55 -4.68
CA SER A 285 -15.24 19.85 -3.55
C SER A 285 -14.87 20.81 -2.42
N GLN A 286 -14.77 20.29 -1.19
CA GLN A 286 -14.42 21.10 -0.04
C GLN A 286 -13.52 20.38 0.97
N ILE A 287 -12.60 21.15 1.55
CA ILE A 287 -12.03 20.86 2.86
C ILE A 287 -12.90 21.54 3.90
N PHE A 288 -13.40 20.79 4.87
CA PHE A 288 -14.20 21.27 5.99
C PHE A 288 -13.43 21.06 7.29
N LEU A 289 -13.03 22.15 7.93
CA LEU A 289 -12.34 22.15 9.21
C LEU A 289 -13.38 22.38 10.32
N ASP A 290 -13.56 21.38 11.18
CA ASP A 290 -14.52 21.45 12.28
C ASP A 290 -13.97 22.23 13.48
N ARG A 291 -14.83 22.43 14.48
CA ARG A 291 -14.52 23.24 15.65
C ARG A 291 -13.22 22.78 16.34
N GLY A 292 -12.36 23.75 16.63
CA GLY A 292 -11.08 23.56 17.34
C GLY A 292 -9.96 22.99 16.48
N VAL A 293 -10.21 22.59 15.23
CA VAL A 293 -9.14 22.19 14.30
C VAL A 293 -8.27 23.39 13.95
N THR A 294 -6.96 23.20 13.97
CA THR A 294 -6.00 24.15 13.37
C THR A 294 -5.41 23.54 12.11
N PHE A 295 -5.62 24.18 10.97
CA PHE A 295 -4.90 23.85 9.74
C PHE A 295 -3.68 24.76 9.61
N SER A 296 -2.49 24.21 9.77
CA SER A 296 -1.22 24.93 9.71
C SER A 296 -0.55 24.77 8.36
N TYR A 297 -0.41 25.88 7.62
CA TYR A 297 0.37 25.93 6.40
C TYR A 297 1.83 26.22 6.73
N ASP A 298 2.66 25.19 6.69
CA ASP A 298 4.08 25.24 7.06
C ASP A 298 4.95 24.39 6.11
N PRO A 299 4.94 24.66 4.80
CA PRO A 299 5.68 23.86 3.83
C PRO A 299 7.20 24.02 3.99
N THR A 300 7.95 23.03 3.53
CA THR A 300 9.44 23.03 3.56
C THR A 300 10.10 24.05 2.62
N ASN A 301 9.33 24.81 1.84
CA ASN A 301 9.81 25.87 0.97
C ASN A 301 8.95 27.14 1.08
N ASN A 302 9.38 28.22 0.43
CA ASN A 302 8.68 29.50 0.50
C ASN A 302 7.49 29.61 -0.49
N ASN A 303 6.93 28.48 -0.95
CA ASN A 303 5.80 28.51 -1.89
C ASN A 303 4.50 28.78 -1.14
N ARG A 304 3.70 29.71 -1.65
CA ARG A 304 2.44 30.18 -1.03
C ARG A 304 1.20 29.54 -1.65
N ASP A 305 1.37 28.77 -2.73
CA ASP A 305 0.29 28.28 -3.60
C ASP A 305 0.16 26.76 -3.59
N LEU A 306 0.53 26.09 -2.49
CA LEU A 306 0.52 24.63 -2.42
C LEU A 306 -0.86 24.04 -2.10
N ILE A 307 -1.82 24.85 -1.65
CA ILE A 307 -3.24 24.47 -1.57
C ILE A 307 -3.99 25.12 -2.73
N ARG A 308 -4.23 24.34 -3.78
CA ARG A 308 -4.83 24.82 -5.03
C ARG A 308 -6.32 24.51 -5.09
N MET A 309 -7.14 25.54 -5.25
CA MET A 309 -8.56 25.43 -5.62
C MET A 309 -8.71 25.50 -7.14
N VAL A 310 -9.39 24.51 -7.75
CA VAL A 310 -9.47 24.39 -9.21
C VAL A 310 -10.25 25.55 -9.83
N ASP A 311 -11.40 25.87 -9.24
CA ASP A 311 -12.30 26.94 -9.69
C ASP A 311 -13.11 27.53 -8.53
N SER A 312 -14.09 28.38 -8.85
CA SER A 312 -14.96 29.08 -7.89
C SER A 312 -15.94 28.19 -7.12
N THR A 313 -16.00 26.90 -7.42
CA THR A 313 -16.83 25.91 -6.71
C THR A 313 -16.04 25.11 -5.66
N SER A 314 -14.71 25.08 -5.77
CA SER A 314 -13.80 24.55 -4.75
C SER A 314 -13.86 25.40 -3.47
N ALA A 315 -13.82 24.77 -2.29
CA ALA A 315 -13.95 25.50 -1.03
C ALA A 315 -13.03 25.04 0.10
N LEU A 316 -12.60 26.00 0.92
CA LEU A 316 -12.07 25.78 2.27
C LEU A 316 -13.09 26.34 3.27
N SER A 317 -13.60 25.52 4.17
CA SER A 317 -14.61 25.92 5.16
C SER A 317 -14.05 25.88 6.58
N LEU A 318 -14.21 26.99 7.32
CA LEU A 318 -13.89 27.12 8.74
C LEU A 318 -15.19 27.07 9.56
N ASN A 319 -15.33 26.08 10.43
CA ASN A 319 -16.48 25.93 11.33
C ASN A 319 -16.04 26.01 12.79
N GLY A 320 -15.55 27.17 13.22
CA GLY A 320 -14.94 27.30 14.54
C GLY A 320 -13.48 26.83 14.55
N ALA A 321 -12.82 26.94 13.40
CA ALA A 321 -11.48 26.43 13.15
C ALA A 321 -10.48 27.58 12.98
N THR A 322 -9.19 27.24 13.02
CA THR A 322 -8.09 28.17 12.77
C THR A 322 -7.39 27.83 11.46
N LEU A 323 -7.27 28.81 10.56
CA LEU A 323 -6.30 28.78 9.48
C LEU A 323 -5.03 29.49 9.95
N TYR A 324 -3.96 28.72 10.12
CA TYR A 324 -2.67 29.19 10.58
C TYR A 324 -1.67 29.19 9.43
N SER A 325 -0.90 30.25 9.30
CA SER A 325 0.20 30.35 8.35
C SER A 325 1.49 30.75 9.06
N THR A 326 2.56 30.00 8.80
CA THR A 326 3.91 30.43 9.22
C THR A 326 4.39 31.62 8.38
N SER A 327 5.63 32.05 8.59
CA SER A 327 6.28 33.10 7.80
C SER A 327 6.37 32.80 6.30
N THR A 328 6.07 31.58 5.85
CA THR A 328 5.94 31.30 4.42
C THR A 328 4.77 32.07 3.80
N GLY A 329 3.67 32.24 4.53
CA GLY A 329 2.42 32.78 4.00
C GLY A 329 1.64 31.77 3.15
N ILE A 330 0.31 31.79 3.24
CA ILE A 330 -0.56 31.05 2.30
C ILE A 330 -1.32 32.04 1.40
N ARG A 331 -1.46 31.69 0.13
CA ARG A 331 -2.30 32.42 -0.82
C ARG A 331 -3.44 31.53 -1.32
N LEU A 332 -4.67 32.01 -1.17
CA LEU A 332 -5.87 31.34 -1.63
C LEU A 332 -6.47 32.11 -2.82
N THR A 333 -6.67 31.44 -3.95
CA THR A 333 -7.23 32.04 -5.19
C THR A 333 -8.37 31.19 -5.75
N LYS A 334 -9.20 31.80 -6.62
CA LYS A 334 -10.33 31.22 -7.37
C LYS A 334 -11.53 30.75 -6.56
N GLY A 335 -11.30 29.87 -5.58
CA GLY A 335 -12.34 29.16 -4.86
C GLY A 335 -13.08 30.01 -3.82
N ARG A 336 -13.56 29.34 -2.77
CA ARG A 336 -14.37 29.95 -1.72
C ARG A 336 -13.73 29.72 -0.36
N LEU A 337 -13.61 30.78 0.43
CA LEU A 337 -13.38 30.68 1.86
C LEU A 337 -14.71 30.84 2.58
N LYS A 338 -15.17 29.80 3.27
CA LYS A 338 -16.47 29.79 3.96
C LYS A 338 -16.28 29.89 5.47
N ILE A 339 -16.82 30.93 6.10
CA ILE A 339 -16.80 31.13 7.55
C ILE A 339 -18.16 30.76 8.11
N LYS A 340 -18.27 29.59 8.76
CA LYS A 340 -19.54 29.01 9.22
C LYS A 340 -19.84 29.24 10.69
N ALA A 341 -18.79 29.42 11.49
CA ALA A 341 -18.84 29.78 12.91
C ALA A 341 -17.62 30.65 13.22
N GLU A 342 -17.57 31.25 14.41
CA GLU A 342 -16.47 32.13 14.86
C GLU A 342 -15.11 31.45 14.66
N SER A 343 -14.35 31.91 13.67
CA SER A 343 -13.11 31.26 13.23
C SER A 343 -11.94 32.23 13.26
N ILE A 344 -10.73 31.69 13.21
CA ILE A 344 -9.49 32.48 13.29
C ILE A 344 -8.69 32.33 12.00
N ILE A 345 -8.17 33.43 11.50
CA ILE A 345 -7.05 33.46 10.56
C ILE A 345 -5.87 34.09 11.28
N PHE A 346 -4.76 33.36 11.35
CA PHE A 346 -3.53 33.78 12.01
C PHE A 346 -2.34 33.66 11.06
N ALA A 347 -1.56 34.73 10.92
CA ALA A 347 -0.32 34.75 10.16
C ALA A 347 0.86 35.16 11.06
N GLU A 348 1.92 34.35 11.09
CA GLU A 348 3.18 34.75 11.73
C GLU A 348 3.91 35.85 10.96
N GLY A 349 3.75 35.86 9.63
CA GLY A 349 4.39 36.81 8.74
C GLY A 349 3.98 38.25 9.02
N ILE A 350 4.98 39.15 8.98
CA ILE A 350 4.80 40.57 9.31
C ILE A 350 4.69 41.47 8.08
N ASN A 351 4.70 40.88 6.88
CA ASN A 351 4.64 41.59 5.60
C ASN A 351 3.81 40.81 4.57
N GLU A 352 3.56 41.45 3.43
CA GLU A 352 2.72 40.93 2.35
C GLU A 352 3.21 39.62 1.72
N THR A 353 4.53 39.40 1.71
CA THR A 353 5.11 38.17 1.15
C THR A 353 5.09 36.99 2.11
N GLU A 354 4.91 37.24 3.40
CA GLU A 354 4.94 36.25 4.48
C GLU A 354 3.56 36.05 5.14
N GLY A 355 2.61 36.94 4.86
CA GLY A 355 1.25 36.90 5.41
C GLY A 355 0.28 36.01 4.63
N ILE A 356 -0.99 36.07 5.00
CA ILE A 356 -2.08 35.38 4.30
C ILE A 356 -2.62 36.30 3.20
N SER A 357 -2.69 35.79 1.97
CA SER A 357 -3.26 36.53 0.83
C SER A 357 -4.56 35.86 0.37
N LEU A 358 -5.65 36.60 0.43
CA LEU A 358 -6.95 36.22 -0.10
C LEU A 358 -7.09 36.85 -1.49
N GLY A 359 -6.74 36.05 -2.50
CA GLY A 359 -6.63 36.43 -3.91
C GLY A 359 -5.22 36.86 -4.33
N ASP A 360 -5.05 37.19 -5.61
CA ASP A 360 -3.77 37.58 -6.23
C ASP A 360 -3.85 38.87 -7.07
N GLY A 361 -5.01 39.52 -7.10
CA GLY A 361 -5.26 40.74 -7.87
C GLY A 361 -5.60 40.50 -9.34
N ILE A 362 -5.67 39.24 -9.79
CA ILE A 362 -6.11 38.87 -11.13
C ILE A 362 -7.58 38.48 -11.07
N THR A 363 -8.45 39.17 -11.83
CA THR A 363 -9.91 38.96 -11.79
C THR A 363 -10.35 37.50 -11.99
N SER A 364 -9.68 36.76 -12.87
CA SER A 364 -9.98 35.33 -13.11
C SER A 364 -9.64 34.41 -11.94
N ASN A 365 -8.85 34.91 -11.00
CA ASN A 365 -8.37 34.20 -9.82
C ASN A 365 -9.00 34.74 -8.53
N ASN A 366 -10.06 35.55 -8.63
CA ASN A 366 -10.72 36.11 -7.47
C ASN A 366 -11.21 35.03 -6.53
N LEU A 367 -10.89 35.17 -5.24
CA LEU A 367 -11.45 34.34 -4.18
C LEU A 367 -12.82 34.91 -3.77
N THR A 368 -13.79 34.06 -3.50
CA THR A 368 -15.07 34.46 -2.89
C THR A 368 -15.05 34.19 -1.39
N ILE A 369 -15.53 35.14 -0.58
CA ILE A 369 -15.65 34.94 0.88
C ILE A 369 -17.13 34.81 1.24
N ASP A 370 -17.51 33.63 1.74
CA ASP A 370 -18.85 33.38 2.27
C ASP A 370 -18.83 33.46 3.79
N SER A 371 -19.29 34.57 4.35
CA SER A 371 -19.34 34.75 5.80
C SER A 371 -20.75 34.56 6.36
N LEU A 372 -20.91 33.61 7.27
CA LEU A 372 -22.11 33.38 8.09
C LEU A 372 -21.86 33.68 9.57
N ALA A 373 -20.62 34.00 9.95
CA ALA A 373 -20.18 34.26 11.32
C ALA A 373 -18.94 35.16 11.32
N ASP A 374 -18.57 35.68 12.48
CA ASP A 374 -17.40 36.54 12.60
C ASP A 374 -16.09 35.80 12.32
N LEU A 375 -15.12 36.53 11.76
CA LEU A 375 -13.77 36.06 11.48
C LEU A 375 -12.78 36.93 12.26
N TYR A 376 -12.08 36.32 13.20
CA TYR A 376 -10.98 36.98 13.89
C TYR A 376 -9.72 36.89 13.04
N VAL A 377 -9.04 38.02 12.87
CA VAL A 377 -7.84 38.14 12.05
C VAL A 377 -6.69 38.62 12.91
N ASP A 378 -5.59 37.87 12.89
CA ASP A 378 -4.34 38.21 13.57
C ASP A 378 -3.14 38.03 12.63
N GLY A 379 -2.18 38.95 12.70
CA GLY A 379 -1.07 39.03 11.76
C GLY A 379 -1.39 39.74 10.44
N TRP A 380 -0.49 39.60 9.45
CA TRP A 380 -0.65 40.24 8.14
C TRP A 380 -1.63 39.45 7.25
N VAL A 381 -2.76 40.07 6.91
CA VAL A 381 -3.72 39.54 5.93
C VAL A 381 -3.98 40.58 4.85
N ASP A 382 -3.85 40.15 3.60
CA ASP A 382 -4.04 40.96 2.41
C ASP A 382 -5.24 40.46 1.59
N PHE A 383 -5.97 41.39 0.98
CA PHE A 383 -7.19 41.14 0.23
C PHE A 383 -7.03 41.68 -1.18
N LYS A 384 -6.92 40.79 -2.16
CA LYS A 384 -6.57 41.14 -3.55
C LYS A 384 -7.48 40.49 -4.57
N GLY A 385 -8.46 41.24 -5.07
CA GLY A 385 -9.43 40.68 -6.01
C GLY A 385 -10.32 39.67 -5.28
N ILE A 386 -11.02 40.15 -4.25
CA ILE A 386 -12.06 39.39 -3.55
C ILE A 386 -13.43 39.78 -4.10
N ASN A 387 -14.31 38.79 -4.24
CA ASN A 387 -15.71 38.98 -4.61
C ASN A 387 -16.63 38.79 -3.41
#